data_AF-A0A016TC88-F1
#
_entry.id   AF-A0A016TC88-F1
#
_cell.length_a   1.000
_cell.length_b   1.000
_cell.length_c   1.000
_cell.angle_alpha   90.00
_cell.angle_beta   90.00
_cell.angle_gamma   90.00
#
_symmetry.space_group_name_H-M   'P 1'
#
loop_
_entity.id
_entity.type
_entity.pdbx_description
1 polymer ?
#
loop_
_entity_poly.entity_id
_entity_poly.type
_entity_poly.pdbx_seq_one_letter_code
_entity_poly.pdbx_strand_id
1 'polypeptide(L)'
;MTAEQQQIFIKYVVLFDSWTKEIPLTFLLGFYVAMIIRRWWDCCQLISWPDHLLYNVSALIRGNDAETRIIRKTIARYAILSSVLAWRSISLRVLTRYPTDDHLLDSGLLTKEELALFKTINVRVDPHQKWFVPINWIQTMMVRCFEKGTLGHTNELRVLLDALEKYRNALFISSLQMLLTQLENFRNRFARLFLYDWIVIPLVYTQVSTISVYGYFAFALIGRQFPSQNEYREVVDMYVPIFTILQFLFYVGWLKVGEDLMFPFGADDEDFEFNYILERNLEMAFLIVDELHNQVPPVYVESLDDKVELMHTRASIRLSNHPQRQHLRKYRMKEDAMQISREPSLKPGCRVSAKSPSSEPEGSMSSKLPGQTPLQLLTNF
;
A
#
# COMPACT_ATOMS: atom_id res chain seq x y z
N MET A 1 46.16 26.22 14.56
CA MET A 1 46.06 27.30 13.55
C MET A 1 46.72 28.54 14.11
N THR A 2 47.49 29.27 13.32
CA THR A 2 47.99 30.59 13.71
C THR A 2 46.83 31.60 13.78
N ALA A 3 47.01 32.74 14.46
CA ALA A 3 45.96 33.75 14.62
C ALA A 3 45.42 34.26 13.26
N GLU A 4 46.29 34.43 12.27
CA GLU A 4 45.91 34.82 10.90
C GLU A 4 45.07 33.73 10.21
N GLN A 5 45.46 32.46 10.37
CA GLN A 5 44.70 31.32 9.82
C GLN A 5 43.32 31.22 10.47
N GLN A 6 43.20 31.46 11.78
CA GLN A 6 41.92 31.47 12.49
C GLN A 6 40.96 32.54 11.95
N GLN A 7 41.46 33.75 11.68
CA GLN A 7 40.65 34.82 11.09
C GLN A 7 40.17 34.48 9.67
N ILE A 8 41.00 33.82 8.87
CA ILE A 8 40.62 33.34 7.53
C ILE A 8 39.55 32.24 7.65
N PHE A 9 39.71 31.32 8.60
CA PHE A 9 38.76 30.23 8.81
C PHE A 9 37.37 30.72 9.22
N ILE A 10 37.28 31.71 10.12
CA ILE A 10 36.00 32.31 10.51
C ILE A 10 35.25 32.89 9.30
N LYS A 11 35.96 33.49 8.34
CA LYS A 11 35.34 33.98 7.09
C LYS A 11 34.74 32.84 6.27
N TYR A 12 35.41 31.69 6.20
CA TYR A 12 34.87 30.50 5.56
C TYR A 12 33.67 29.93 6.33
N VAL A 13 33.70 29.88 7.67
CA VAL A 13 32.56 29.42 8.48
C VAL A 13 31.29 30.23 8.12
N VAL A 14 31.38 31.56 8.12
CA VAL A 14 30.24 32.44 7.77
C VAL A 14 29.77 32.23 6.34
N LEU A 15 30.71 32.11 5.39
CA LEU A 15 30.40 31.88 3.97
C LEU A 15 29.65 30.55 3.78
N PHE A 16 30.17 29.46 4.35
CA PHE A 16 29.59 28.14 4.20
C PHE A 16 28.23 28.03 4.91
N ASP A 17 28.04 28.66 6.08
CA ASP A 17 26.73 28.73 6.73
C ASP A 17 25.68 29.40 5.83
N SER A 18 26.05 30.49 5.13
CA SER A 18 25.15 31.17 4.18
C SER A 18 24.70 30.25 3.04
N TRP A 19 25.60 29.42 2.49
CA TRP A 19 25.28 28.48 1.43
C TRP A 19 24.36 27.34 1.88
N THR A 20 24.42 26.93 3.17
CA THR A 20 23.49 25.91 3.68
C THR A 20 22.04 26.36 3.66
N LYS A 21 21.76 27.67 3.76
CA LYS A 21 20.41 28.25 3.76
C LYS A 21 19.79 28.29 2.36
N GLU A 22 20.62 28.30 1.32
CA GLU A 22 20.19 28.35 -0.09
C GLU A 22 19.72 26.99 -0.62
N ILE A 23 20.11 25.87 0.03
CA ILE A 23 19.77 24.52 -0.44
C ILE A 23 18.41 24.09 0.15
N PRO A 24 17.35 23.93 -0.66
CA PRO A 24 16.02 23.54 -0.17
C PRO A 24 15.92 22.01 0.03
N LEU A 25 16.73 21.47 0.95
CA LEU A 25 16.83 20.02 1.19
C LEU A 25 15.48 19.35 1.47
N THR A 26 14.66 19.96 2.33
CA THR A 26 13.37 19.39 2.75
C THR A 26 12.43 19.17 1.57
N PHE A 27 12.42 20.10 0.61
CA PHE A 27 11.59 19.98 -0.59
C PHE A 27 12.11 18.84 -1.47
N LEU A 28 13.40 18.87 -1.81
CA LEU A 28 14.00 17.88 -2.71
C LEU A 28 13.88 16.46 -2.16
N LEU A 29 14.24 16.27 -0.89
CA LEU A 29 14.16 14.98 -0.21
C LEU A 29 12.71 14.53 -0.02
N GLY A 30 11.80 15.45 0.29
CA GLY A 30 10.38 15.17 0.43
C GLY A 30 9.76 14.59 -0.84
N PHE A 31 10.02 15.18 -2.01
CA PHE A 31 9.53 14.63 -3.28
C PHE A 31 10.17 13.30 -3.63
N TYR A 32 11.49 13.15 -3.41
CA TYR A 32 12.20 11.91 -3.70
C TYR A 32 11.68 10.75 -2.84
N VAL A 33 11.62 10.91 -1.53
CA VAL A 33 11.17 9.85 -0.62
C VAL A 33 9.68 9.56 -0.79
N ALA A 34 8.83 10.58 -0.98
CA ALA A 34 7.40 10.35 -1.21
C ALA A 34 7.14 9.53 -2.50
N MET A 35 7.94 9.74 -3.55
CA MET A 35 7.86 8.96 -4.78
C MET A 35 8.21 7.48 -4.53
N ILE A 36 9.26 7.22 -3.75
CA ILE A 36 9.69 5.86 -3.39
C ILE A 36 8.65 5.16 -2.53
N ILE A 37 8.17 5.80 -1.47
CA ILE A 37 7.15 5.23 -0.57
C ILE A 37 5.89 4.87 -1.34
N ARG A 38 5.43 5.75 -2.25
CA ARG A 38 4.27 5.48 -3.09
C ARG A 38 4.48 4.23 -3.94
N ARG A 39 5.65 4.12 -4.58
CA ARG A 39 5.99 2.98 -5.43
C ARG A 39 6.14 1.69 -4.61
N TRP A 40 6.76 1.77 -3.44
CA TRP A 40 6.88 0.65 -2.49
C TRP A 40 5.50 0.14 -2.08
N TRP A 41 4.60 1.05 -1.68
CA TRP A 41 3.24 0.69 -1.30
C TRP A 41 2.45 0.11 -2.46
N ASP A 42 2.61 0.67 -3.66
CA ASP A 42 2.04 0.08 -4.86
C ASP A 42 2.55 -1.35 -5.00
N CYS A 43 3.86 -1.62 -4.91
CA CYS A 43 4.40 -2.99 -4.96
C CYS A 43 3.74 -3.93 -3.93
N CYS A 44 3.53 -3.50 -2.68
CA CYS A 44 2.79 -4.27 -1.67
C CYS A 44 1.41 -4.71 -2.17
N GLN A 45 0.67 -3.79 -2.79
CA GLN A 45 -0.71 -4.01 -3.25
C GLN A 45 -0.81 -4.90 -4.50
N LEU A 46 0.31 -5.15 -5.18
CA LEU A 46 0.38 -5.96 -6.39
C LEU A 46 0.79 -7.41 -6.10
N ILE A 47 1.21 -7.73 -4.87
CA ILE A 47 1.47 -9.11 -4.44
C ILE A 47 0.20 -9.94 -4.62
N SER A 48 0.32 -11.06 -5.35
CA SER A 48 -0.82 -11.92 -5.69
C SER A 48 -1.16 -12.88 -4.55
N TRP A 49 -2.47 -13.00 -4.28
CA TRP A 49 -3.04 -13.91 -3.29
C TRP A 49 -4.02 -14.86 -4.00
N PRO A 50 -3.82 -16.18 -3.93
CA PRO A 50 -4.63 -17.13 -4.67
C PRO A 50 -6.02 -17.35 -4.04
N ASP A 51 -6.25 -16.90 -2.81
CA ASP A 51 -7.43 -17.16 -1.98
C ASP A 51 -8.75 -16.97 -2.73
N HIS A 52 -8.92 -15.84 -3.41
CA HIS A 52 -10.16 -15.54 -4.15
C HIS A 52 -10.41 -16.52 -5.30
N LEU A 53 -9.36 -16.95 -6.02
CA LEU A 53 -9.49 -17.98 -7.05
C LEU A 53 -9.90 -19.31 -6.42
N LEU A 54 -9.24 -19.68 -5.31
CA LEU A 54 -9.40 -20.96 -4.66
C LEU A 54 -10.77 -21.13 -3.99
N TYR A 55 -11.33 -20.07 -3.41
CA TYR A 55 -12.71 -20.11 -2.90
C TYR A 55 -13.72 -20.43 -4.00
N ASN A 56 -13.56 -19.81 -5.18
CA ASN A 56 -14.44 -20.09 -6.32
C ASN A 56 -14.21 -21.50 -6.89
N VAL A 57 -12.96 -21.96 -6.96
CA VAL A 57 -12.62 -23.34 -7.36
C VAL A 57 -13.25 -24.35 -6.42
N SER A 58 -13.16 -24.15 -5.10
CA SER A 58 -13.75 -25.04 -4.09
C SER A 58 -15.28 -25.02 -4.13
N ALA A 59 -15.91 -23.87 -4.38
CA ALA A 59 -17.37 -23.76 -4.43
C ALA A 59 -17.99 -24.32 -5.73
N LEU A 60 -17.31 -24.18 -6.87
CA LEU A 60 -17.88 -24.47 -8.19
C LEU A 60 -17.50 -25.84 -8.72
N ILE A 61 -16.29 -26.35 -8.44
CA ILE A 61 -15.91 -27.73 -8.78
C ILE A 61 -16.42 -28.66 -7.67
N ARG A 62 -17.71 -29.00 -7.78
CA ARG A 62 -18.43 -29.85 -6.84
C ARG A 62 -18.04 -31.31 -7.04
N GLY A 63 -17.86 -32.03 -5.94
CA GLY A 63 -17.60 -33.47 -5.97
C GLY A 63 -16.62 -33.90 -4.89
N ASN A 64 -16.91 -35.06 -4.29
CA ASN A 64 -16.04 -35.74 -3.32
C ASN A 64 -15.32 -36.95 -3.94
N ASP A 65 -15.49 -37.16 -5.25
CA ASP A 65 -14.78 -38.18 -5.99
C ASP A 65 -13.28 -37.86 -6.06
N ALA A 66 -12.46 -38.91 -6.19
CA ALA A 66 -11.02 -38.77 -6.25
C ALA A 66 -10.58 -37.89 -7.43
N GLU A 67 -11.33 -37.90 -8.54
CA GLU A 67 -10.99 -37.15 -9.74
C GLU A 67 -11.20 -35.65 -9.57
N THR A 68 -12.37 -35.19 -9.10
CA THR A 68 -12.63 -33.77 -8.82
C THR A 68 -11.72 -33.23 -7.73
N ARG A 69 -11.39 -34.05 -6.71
CA ARG A 69 -10.40 -33.72 -5.69
C ARG A 69 -9.01 -33.48 -6.30
N ILE A 70 -8.55 -34.37 -7.18
CA ILE A 70 -7.26 -34.20 -7.89
C ILE A 70 -7.28 -32.92 -8.75
N ILE A 71 -8.39 -32.65 -9.45
CA ILE A 71 -8.55 -31.44 -10.27
C ILE A 71 -8.39 -30.18 -9.41
N ARG A 72 -9.11 -30.09 -8.28
CA ARG A 72 -9.04 -28.96 -7.35
C ARG A 72 -7.62 -28.73 -6.81
N LYS A 73 -6.95 -29.80 -6.36
CA LYS A 73 -5.55 -29.75 -5.88
C LYS A 73 -4.56 -29.35 -6.97
N THR A 74 -4.80 -29.79 -8.21
CA THR A 74 -3.95 -29.46 -9.35
C THR A 74 -4.09 -27.99 -9.74
N ILE A 75 -5.30 -27.44 -9.75
CA ILE A 75 -5.54 -26.00 -9.97
C ILE A 75 -4.86 -25.17 -8.88
N ALA A 76 -4.97 -25.57 -7.62
CA ALA A 76 -4.29 -24.92 -6.51
C ALA A 76 -2.77 -24.92 -6.68
N ARG A 77 -2.17 -26.07 -7.00
CA ARG A 77 -0.73 -26.20 -7.25
C ARG A 77 -0.26 -25.33 -8.43
N TYR A 78 -1.03 -25.28 -9.52
CA TYR A 78 -0.70 -24.42 -10.67
C TYR A 78 -0.76 -22.92 -10.35
N ALA A 79 -1.67 -22.50 -9.47
CA ALA A 79 -1.69 -21.12 -9.00
C ALA A 79 -0.39 -20.79 -8.25
N ILE A 80 0.01 -21.63 -7.29
CA ILE A 80 1.27 -21.43 -6.56
C ILE A 80 2.49 -21.49 -7.49
N LEU A 81 2.53 -22.46 -8.41
CA LEU A 81 3.60 -22.57 -9.40
C LEU A 81 3.72 -21.30 -10.25
N SER A 82 2.60 -20.70 -10.65
CA SER A 82 2.59 -19.42 -11.36
C SER A 82 3.23 -18.32 -10.53
N SER A 83 2.86 -18.18 -9.25
CA SER A 83 3.46 -17.20 -8.35
C SER A 83 4.96 -17.44 -8.17
N VAL A 84 5.41 -18.68 -7.98
CA VAL A 84 6.83 -19.02 -7.83
C VAL A 84 7.64 -18.68 -9.07
N LEU A 85 7.17 -19.09 -10.26
CA LEU A 85 7.86 -18.79 -11.52
C LEU A 85 7.99 -17.29 -11.75
N ALA A 86 6.96 -16.53 -11.34
CA ALA A 86 6.93 -15.10 -11.55
C ALA A 86 7.74 -14.31 -10.51
N TRP A 87 7.72 -14.73 -9.25
CA TRP A 87 8.51 -14.10 -8.19
C TRP A 87 10.00 -14.48 -8.27
N ARG A 88 10.33 -15.66 -8.82
CA ARG A 88 11.71 -16.07 -9.10
C ARG A 88 12.45 -15.10 -10.02
N SER A 89 11.76 -14.38 -10.91
CA SER A 89 12.37 -13.39 -11.81
C SER A 89 12.60 -12.01 -11.18
N ILE A 90 11.97 -11.69 -10.06
CA ILE A 90 12.04 -10.34 -9.43
C ILE A 90 12.63 -10.37 -8.02
N SER A 91 12.47 -11.47 -7.28
CA SER A 91 12.89 -11.56 -5.88
C SER A 91 14.13 -12.42 -5.73
N LEU A 92 15.16 -11.86 -5.12
CA LEU A 92 16.40 -12.58 -4.83
C LEU A 92 16.18 -13.75 -3.87
N ARG A 93 15.32 -13.57 -2.86
CA ARG A 93 14.92 -14.63 -1.90
C ARG A 93 14.25 -15.83 -2.57
N VAL A 94 13.41 -15.60 -3.59
CA VAL A 94 12.73 -16.69 -4.33
C VAL A 94 13.68 -17.32 -5.35
N LEU A 95 14.51 -16.51 -6.01
CA LEU A 95 15.53 -17.00 -6.94
C LEU A 95 16.55 -17.92 -6.26
N THR A 96 17.01 -17.56 -5.06
CA THR A 96 17.94 -18.38 -4.29
C THR A 96 17.31 -19.68 -3.78
N ARG A 97 16.00 -19.68 -3.50
CA ARG A 97 15.24 -20.89 -3.10
C ARG A 97 14.94 -21.83 -4.27
N TYR A 98 14.62 -21.28 -5.45
CA TYR A 98 14.31 -22.06 -6.65
C TYR A 98 15.19 -21.65 -7.84
N PRO A 99 16.51 -21.95 -7.85
CA PRO A 99 17.41 -21.50 -8.90
C PRO A 99 17.20 -22.17 -10.26
N THR A 100 16.72 -23.42 -10.28
CA THR A 100 16.46 -24.21 -11.50
C THR A 100 15.08 -24.86 -11.47
N ASP A 101 14.59 -25.26 -12.64
CA ASP A 101 13.29 -25.94 -12.75
C ASP A 101 13.27 -27.31 -12.06
N ASP A 102 14.44 -27.92 -11.85
CA ASP A 102 14.56 -29.18 -11.12
C ASP A 102 14.22 -29.01 -9.63
N HIS A 103 14.49 -27.84 -9.03
CA HIS A 103 14.07 -27.52 -7.66
C HIS A 103 12.53 -27.42 -7.53
N LEU A 104 11.85 -27.04 -8.62
CA LEU A 104 10.38 -27.04 -8.67
C LEU A 104 9.82 -28.46 -8.73
N LEU A 105 10.56 -29.39 -9.32
CA LEU A 105 10.22 -30.81 -9.34
C LEU A 105 10.46 -31.45 -7.97
N ASP A 106 11.60 -31.17 -7.34
CA ASP A 106 11.95 -31.69 -6.01
C ASP A 106 10.99 -31.21 -4.92
N SER A 107 10.49 -29.96 -5.03
CA SER A 107 9.47 -29.41 -4.13
C SER A 107 8.05 -29.92 -4.40
N GLY A 108 7.85 -30.71 -5.46
CA GLY A 108 6.53 -31.23 -5.84
C GLY A 108 5.57 -30.19 -6.44
N LEU A 109 6.07 -28.99 -6.78
CA LEU A 109 5.29 -27.96 -7.49
C LEU A 109 5.06 -28.33 -8.95
N LEU A 110 5.96 -29.10 -9.56
CA LEU A 110 5.87 -29.64 -10.92
C LEU A 110 6.00 -31.16 -10.92
N THR A 111 5.21 -31.83 -11.76
CA THR A 111 5.40 -33.26 -12.03
C THR A 111 6.43 -33.47 -13.16
N LYS A 112 6.96 -34.69 -13.29
CA LYS A 112 7.90 -35.05 -14.37
C LYS A 112 7.30 -34.83 -15.76
N GLU A 113 6.01 -35.16 -15.92
CA GLU A 113 5.27 -35.01 -17.18
C GLU A 113 5.03 -33.53 -17.51
N GLU A 114 4.65 -32.73 -16.51
CA GLU A 114 4.49 -31.28 -16.68
C GLU A 114 5.81 -30.60 -17.00
N LEU A 115 6.92 -31.02 -16.38
CA LEU A 115 8.25 -30.50 -16.68
C LEU A 115 8.66 -30.80 -18.13
N ALA A 116 8.36 -32.00 -18.62
CA ALA A 116 8.61 -32.35 -20.02
C ALA A 116 7.83 -31.44 -20.97
N LEU A 117 6.54 -31.20 -20.70
CA LEU A 117 5.71 -30.27 -21.48
C LEU A 117 6.18 -28.81 -21.33
N PHE A 118 6.64 -28.42 -20.15
CA PHE A 118 7.16 -27.08 -19.90
C PHE A 118 8.45 -26.80 -20.68
N LYS A 119 9.29 -27.83 -20.86
CA LYS A 119 10.54 -27.75 -21.64
C LYS A 119 10.29 -27.67 -23.15
N THR A 120 9.21 -28.25 -23.68
CA THR A 120 8.88 -28.14 -25.12
C THR A 120 8.40 -26.75 -25.53
N ILE A 121 7.84 -25.98 -24.59
CA ILE A 121 7.39 -24.61 -24.85
C ILE A 121 8.62 -23.71 -25.04
N ASN A 122 8.78 -23.15 -26.24
CA ASN A 122 9.89 -22.24 -26.54
C ASN A 122 9.38 -20.79 -26.68
N VAL A 123 9.82 -19.92 -25.77
CA VAL A 123 9.54 -18.48 -25.80
C VAL A 123 10.74 -17.77 -26.42
N ARG A 124 10.55 -17.18 -27.61
CA ARG A 124 11.64 -16.63 -28.42
C ARG A 124 12.23 -15.32 -27.88
N VAL A 125 11.43 -14.54 -27.15
CA VAL A 125 11.77 -13.17 -26.73
C VAL A 125 12.30 -13.14 -25.30
N ASP A 126 11.63 -13.81 -24.36
CA ASP A 126 12.08 -13.92 -22.98
C ASP A 126 11.88 -15.35 -22.42
N PRO A 127 12.93 -16.19 -22.44
CA PRO A 127 12.88 -17.56 -21.95
C PRO A 127 12.59 -17.68 -20.45
N HIS A 128 12.86 -16.64 -19.65
CA HIS A 128 12.66 -16.64 -18.21
C HIS A 128 11.21 -16.33 -17.80
N GLN A 129 10.37 -15.91 -18.75
CA GLN A 129 8.98 -15.48 -18.49
C GLN A 129 7.92 -16.53 -18.84
N LYS A 130 8.16 -17.81 -18.52
CA LYS A 130 7.14 -18.88 -18.69
C LYS A 130 6.10 -18.92 -17.57
N TRP A 131 6.06 -17.92 -16.68
CA TRP A 131 5.15 -17.86 -15.54
C TRP A 131 3.66 -17.87 -15.91
N PHE A 132 3.30 -17.50 -17.14
CA PHE A 132 1.90 -17.52 -17.62
C PHE A 132 1.42 -18.94 -18.00
N VAL A 133 2.34 -19.89 -18.17
CA VAL A 133 2.03 -21.24 -18.64
C VAL A 133 1.08 -21.98 -17.68
N PRO A 134 1.33 -22.04 -16.35
CA PRO A 134 0.40 -22.66 -15.41
C PRO A 134 -0.97 -22.00 -15.39
N ILE A 135 -1.06 -20.67 -15.57
CA ILE A 135 -2.34 -19.96 -15.64
C ILE A 135 -3.16 -20.45 -16.84
N ASN A 136 -2.50 -20.62 -18.00
CA ASN A 136 -3.14 -21.17 -19.19
C ASN A 136 -3.60 -22.62 -18.98
N TRP A 137 -2.83 -23.43 -18.24
CA TRP A 137 -3.25 -24.78 -17.86
C TRP A 137 -4.48 -24.77 -16.95
N ILE A 138 -4.56 -23.87 -15.98
CA ILE A 138 -5.77 -23.70 -15.14
C ILE A 138 -6.99 -23.38 -16.00
N GLN A 139 -6.86 -22.42 -16.94
CA GLN A 139 -7.95 -22.06 -17.83
C GLN A 139 -8.43 -23.27 -18.65
N THR A 140 -7.48 -24.02 -19.21
CA THR A 140 -7.77 -25.24 -19.99
C THR A 140 -8.43 -26.31 -19.15
N MET A 141 -8.00 -26.50 -17.90
CA MET A 141 -8.62 -27.43 -16.96
C MET A 141 -10.08 -27.04 -16.64
N MET A 142 -10.34 -25.75 -16.40
CA MET A 142 -11.70 -25.27 -16.14
C MET A 142 -12.65 -25.52 -17.31
N VAL A 143 -12.19 -25.30 -18.54
CA VAL A 143 -12.98 -25.59 -19.76
C VAL A 143 -13.25 -27.09 -19.89
N ARG A 144 -12.26 -27.95 -19.64
CA ARG A 144 -12.45 -29.40 -19.65
C ARG A 144 -13.44 -29.88 -18.59
N CYS A 145 -13.43 -29.29 -17.39
CA CYS A 145 -14.42 -29.57 -16.35
C CYS A 145 -15.84 -29.19 -16.79
N PHE A 146 -15.98 -28.12 -17.59
CA PHE A 146 -17.26 -27.72 -18.16
C PHE A 146 -17.72 -28.68 -19.26
N GLU A 147 -16.85 -29.05 -20.20
CA GLU A 147 -17.17 -30.01 -21.26
C GLU A 147 -17.56 -31.40 -20.72
N LYS A 148 -16.94 -31.82 -19.61
CA LYS A 148 -17.25 -33.08 -18.93
C LYS A 148 -18.58 -33.04 -18.16
N GLY A 149 -19.20 -31.87 -18.00
CA GLY A 149 -20.44 -31.69 -17.23
C GLY A 149 -20.24 -31.65 -15.72
N THR A 150 -19.00 -31.54 -15.23
CA THR A 150 -18.71 -31.29 -13.80
C THR A 150 -19.17 -29.89 -13.38
N LEU A 151 -19.16 -28.93 -14.31
CA LEU A 151 -19.77 -27.62 -14.16
C LEU A 151 -21.11 -27.63 -14.93
N GLY A 152 -22.22 -27.39 -14.23
CA GLY A 152 -23.56 -27.60 -14.78
C GLY A 152 -24.09 -26.41 -15.60
N HIS A 153 -23.65 -25.19 -15.27
CA HIS A 153 -24.16 -23.98 -15.90
C HIS A 153 -23.04 -23.09 -16.49
N THR A 154 -23.33 -22.47 -17.63
CA THR A 154 -22.45 -21.49 -18.29
C THR A 154 -22.07 -20.33 -17.38
N ASN A 155 -22.95 -19.95 -16.44
CA ASN A 155 -22.69 -18.93 -15.44
C ASN A 155 -21.60 -19.36 -14.42
N GLU A 156 -21.52 -20.64 -14.07
CA GLU A 156 -20.49 -21.15 -13.14
C GLU A 156 -19.11 -21.10 -13.79
N LEU A 157 -19.01 -21.48 -15.06
CA LEU A 157 -17.80 -21.30 -15.85
C LEU A 157 -17.41 -19.82 -15.95
N ARG A 158 -18.39 -18.92 -16.19
CA ARG A 158 -18.13 -17.48 -16.26
C ARG A 158 -17.59 -16.92 -14.94
N VAL A 159 -18.11 -17.37 -13.80
CA VAL A 159 -17.61 -16.95 -12.47
C VAL A 159 -16.20 -17.48 -12.22
N LEU A 160 -15.91 -18.73 -12.58
CA LEU A 160 -14.54 -19.27 -12.49
C LEU A 160 -13.57 -18.53 -13.40
N LEU A 161 -13.97 -18.25 -14.64
CA LEU A 161 -13.17 -17.49 -15.59
C LEU A 161 -12.98 -16.04 -15.14
N ASP A 162 -13.98 -15.40 -14.53
CA ASP A 162 -13.86 -14.07 -13.94
C ASP A 162 -12.95 -14.08 -12.68
N ALA A 163 -13.02 -15.13 -11.86
CA ALA A 163 -12.12 -15.30 -10.72
C ALA A 163 -10.67 -15.58 -11.16
N LEU A 164 -10.50 -16.43 -12.18
CA LEU A 164 -9.22 -16.67 -12.83
C LEU A 164 -8.72 -15.43 -13.54
N GLU A 165 -9.60 -14.65 -14.17
CA GLU A 165 -9.27 -13.38 -14.78
C GLU A 165 -8.84 -12.39 -13.71
N LYS A 166 -9.51 -12.28 -12.56
CA LYS A 166 -9.06 -11.45 -11.42
C LYS A 166 -7.68 -11.89 -10.90
N TYR A 167 -7.45 -13.19 -10.78
CA TYR A 167 -6.15 -13.74 -10.38
C TYR A 167 -5.06 -13.54 -11.45
N ARG A 168 -5.38 -13.77 -12.72
CA ARG A 168 -4.55 -13.47 -13.90
C ARG A 168 -4.31 -11.98 -14.05
N ASN A 169 -5.25 -11.12 -13.70
CA ASN A 169 -5.10 -9.66 -13.69
C ASN A 169 -4.19 -9.24 -12.54
N ALA A 170 -4.11 -10.05 -11.49
CA ALA A 170 -3.04 -10.04 -10.50
C ALA A 170 -1.77 -10.77 -10.97
N LEU A 171 -1.62 -11.15 -12.25
CA LEU A 171 -0.47 -11.87 -12.82
C LEU A 171 -0.04 -11.40 -14.26
N PHE A 172 -0.81 -10.68 -15.08
CA PHE A 172 -0.52 -10.47 -16.53
C PHE A 172 -0.81 -9.04 -17.04
N ILE A 173 0.04 -8.53 -17.97
CA ILE A 173 -0.21 -7.74 -19.22
C ILE A 173 1.11 -7.32 -19.91
N SER A 174 1.17 -7.55 -21.23
CA SER A 174 1.59 -6.59 -22.28
C SER A 174 1.04 -7.16 -23.61
N SER A 175 0.31 -6.45 -24.47
CA SER A 175 0.69 -5.19 -25.13
C SER A 175 -0.51 -4.47 -25.80
N LEU A 176 -0.34 -3.15 -25.94
CA LEU A 176 -1.06 -2.18 -26.79
C LEU A 176 -2.23 -1.41 -26.16
N GLN A 177 -1.89 -0.25 -25.62
CA GLN A 177 -2.79 0.88 -25.42
C GLN A 177 -2.95 1.59 -26.76
N MET A 178 -4.13 1.55 -27.37
CA MET A 178 -4.78 2.67 -28.07
C MET A 178 -6.02 2.18 -28.81
N LEU A 179 -7.05 3.04 -28.85
CA LEU A 179 -8.36 2.84 -29.49
C LEU A 179 -9.32 1.90 -28.76
N LEU A 180 -10.03 2.45 -27.78
CA LEU A 180 -11.50 2.48 -27.71
C LEU A 180 -11.97 2.68 -26.26
N THR A 181 -12.26 3.95 -25.96
CA THR A 181 -13.52 4.38 -25.33
C THR A 181 -13.87 3.84 -23.92
N GLN A 182 -13.74 4.75 -22.94
CA GLN A 182 -14.81 5.08 -21.98
C GLN A 182 -15.30 3.99 -21.00
N LEU A 183 -14.43 3.19 -20.39
CA LEU A 183 -14.76 2.50 -19.13
C LEU A 183 -13.53 2.42 -18.21
N GLU A 184 -13.45 3.40 -17.32
CA GLU A 184 -12.55 3.44 -16.18
C GLU A 184 -12.63 2.15 -15.33
N ASN A 185 -11.44 1.70 -14.89
CA ASN A 185 -11.21 0.99 -13.62
C ASN A 185 -11.24 -0.54 -13.54
N PHE A 186 -10.59 -1.26 -14.44
CA PHE A 186 -9.97 -2.55 -14.07
C PHE A 186 -8.63 -2.73 -14.78
N ARG A 187 -7.52 -2.49 -14.07
CA ARG A 187 -6.20 -2.39 -14.71
C ARG A 187 -5.06 -2.96 -13.85
N ASN A 188 -4.89 -4.29 -13.96
CA ASN A 188 -3.65 -5.08 -14.04
C ASN A 188 -2.52 -4.78 -13.05
N ARG A 189 -2.30 -5.70 -12.09
CA ARG A 189 -1.44 -5.48 -10.93
C ARG A 189 -0.01 -6.03 -11.08
N PHE A 190 0.17 -7.24 -11.60
CA PHE A 190 1.49 -7.88 -11.52
C PHE A 190 2.44 -7.58 -12.68
N ALA A 191 1.91 -7.27 -13.87
CA ALA A 191 2.74 -6.60 -14.88
C ALA A 191 3.28 -5.26 -14.37
N ARG A 192 2.56 -4.57 -13.48
CA ARG A 192 3.12 -3.38 -12.82
C ARG A 192 4.25 -3.75 -11.84
N LEU A 193 4.19 -4.92 -11.21
CA LEU A 193 5.27 -5.43 -10.35
C LEU A 193 6.55 -5.66 -11.18
N PHE A 194 6.43 -6.32 -12.33
CA PHE A 194 7.52 -6.46 -13.30
C PHE A 194 7.99 -5.14 -13.89
N LEU A 195 7.07 -4.21 -14.21
CA LEU A 195 7.44 -2.89 -14.71
C LEU A 195 8.13 -2.06 -13.63
N TYR A 196 7.77 -2.24 -12.36
CA TYR A 196 8.53 -1.65 -11.28
C TYR A 196 9.92 -2.29 -11.24
N ASP A 197 10.07 -3.61 -11.21
CA ASP A 197 11.40 -4.23 -11.26
C ASP A 197 12.25 -3.77 -12.47
N TRP A 198 11.67 -3.74 -13.67
CA TRP A 198 12.37 -3.36 -14.90
C TRP A 198 12.66 -1.86 -15.02
N ILE A 199 11.66 -1.01 -14.72
CA ILE A 199 11.78 0.45 -14.78
C ILE A 199 12.00 0.95 -13.36
N VAL A 200 13.25 0.92 -12.92
CA VAL A 200 13.67 1.52 -11.66
C VAL A 200 13.56 3.05 -11.70
N ILE A 201 13.54 3.68 -10.53
CA ILE A 201 13.59 5.15 -10.43
C ILE A 201 14.84 5.63 -11.17
N PRO A 202 14.72 6.62 -12.08
CA PRO A 202 15.86 7.08 -12.86
C PRO A 202 17.04 7.44 -11.96
N LEU A 203 18.22 6.91 -12.28
CA LEU A 203 19.43 7.05 -11.49
C LEU A 203 19.72 8.52 -11.14
N VAL A 204 19.45 9.44 -12.05
CA VAL A 204 19.62 10.89 -11.83
C VAL A 204 18.86 11.41 -10.62
N TYR A 205 17.65 10.91 -10.31
CA TYR A 205 16.89 11.36 -9.13
C TYR A 205 17.55 10.93 -7.83
N THR A 206 18.07 9.70 -7.79
CA THR A 206 18.82 9.19 -6.63
C THR A 206 20.10 10.00 -6.45
N GLN A 207 20.86 10.22 -7.53
CA GLN A 207 22.12 10.97 -7.51
C GLN A 207 21.92 12.42 -7.06
N VAL A 208 20.94 13.12 -7.62
CA VAL A 208 20.64 14.51 -7.26
C VAL A 208 20.27 14.60 -5.77
N SER A 209 19.49 13.66 -5.25
CA SER A 209 19.10 13.63 -3.84
C SER A 209 20.30 13.37 -2.92
N THR A 210 21.12 12.37 -3.24
CA THR A 210 22.34 12.04 -2.49
C THR A 210 23.36 13.18 -2.51
N ILE A 211 23.62 13.78 -3.69
CA ILE A 211 24.53 14.93 -3.83
C ILE A 211 24.02 16.13 -3.04
N SER A 212 22.71 16.39 -3.05
CA SER A 212 22.13 17.50 -2.30
C SER A 212 22.33 17.33 -0.80
N VAL A 213 22.01 16.15 -0.25
CA VAL A 213 22.16 15.85 1.19
C VAL A 213 23.62 15.87 1.61
N TYR A 214 24.51 15.18 0.89
CA TYR A 214 25.93 15.17 1.24
C TYR A 214 26.63 16.51 0.99
N GLY A 215 26.25 17.24 -0.06
CA GLY A 215 26.75 18.59 -0.31
C GLY A 215 26.36 19.58 0.80
N TYR A 216 25.12 19.51 1.27
CA TYR A 216 24.68 20.28 2.43
C TYR A 216 25.50 19.97 3.68
N PHE A 217 25.74 18.69 4.00
CA PHE A 217 26.52 18.33 5.18
C PHE A 217 28.02 18.61 5.03
N ALA A 218 28.56 18.55 3.82
CA ALA A 218 29.92 19.01 3.55
C ALA A 218 30.07 20.51 3.87
N PHE A 219 29.07 21.32 3.51
CA PHE A 219 29.06 22.73 3.89
C PHE A 219 28.79 22.96 5.37
N ALA A 220 27.85 22.23 5.97
CA ALA A 220 27.53 22.34 7.39
C ALA A 220 28.69 21.92 8.29
N LEU A 221 29.55 20.99 7.85
CA LEU A 221 30.75 20.55 8.59
C LEU A 221 31.69 21.72 8.87
N ILE A 222 31.81 22.66 7.93
CA ILE A 222 32.64 23.87 8.05
C ILE A 222 31.80 25.03 8.61
N GLY A 223 30.60 25.25 8.07
CA GLY A 223 29.75 26.38 8.40
C GLY A 223 29.18 26.39 9.83
N ARG A 224 29.14 25.23 10.49
CA ARG A 224 28.62 25.10 11.87
C ARG A 224 29.69 24.83 12.92
N GLN A 225 30.94 25.12 12.60
CA GLN A 225 32.02 25.11 13.58
C GLN A 225 31.87 26.30 14.55
N PHE A 226 32.11 26.07 15.84
CA PHE A 226 32.22 27.15 16.82
C PHE A 226 33.57 27.86 16.65
N PRO A 227 33.69 29.19 16.89
CA PRO A 227 32.76 30.08 17.60
C PRO A 227 31.65 30.63 16.68
N SER A 228 30.43 30.13 16.85
CA SER A 228 29.26 30.72 16.21
C SER A 228 28.90 32.00 16.97
N GLN A 229 28.76 33.11 16.25
CA GLN A 229 28.24 34.34 16.82
C GLN A 229 26.71 34.23 16.84
N ASN A 230 26.10 34.36 18.01
CA ASN A 230 24.65 34.48 18.15
C ASN A 230 24.13 35.71 17.39
N GLU A 231 22.81 35.84 17.26
CA GLU A 231 22.14 37.01 16.68
C GLU A 231 22.59 38.35 17.33
N TYR A 232 23.08 38.28 18.57
CA TYR A 232 23.66 39.38 19.36
C TYR A 232 25.20 39.51 19.27
N ARG A 233 25.87 38.79 18.36
CA ARG A 233 27.34 38.69 18.22
C ARG A 233 28.08 38.09 19.42
N GLU A 234 27.36 37.46 20.35
CA GLU A 234 27.96 36.73 21.47
C GLU A 234 28.51 35.38 20.99
N VAL A 235 29.75 35.08 21.37
CA VAL A 235 30.37 33.79 21.08
C VAL A 235 29.82 32.76 22.04
N VAL A 236 29.02 31.85 21.52
CA VAL A 236 28.59 30.66 22.27
C VAL A 236 29.34 29.46 21.72
N ASP A 237 30.11 28.82 22.60
CA ASP A 237 30.80 27.56 22.30
C ASP A 237 30.16 26.43 23.11
N MET A 238 29.38 25.60 22.43
CA MET A 238 28.78 24.41 23.04
C MET A 238 29.69 23.17 22.94
N TYR A 239 30.85 23.28 22.26
CA TYR A 239 31.79 22.20 21.89
C TYR A 239 31.18 21.09 21.02
N VAL A 240 29.99 20.60 21.37
CA VAL A 240 29.20 19.61 20.65
C VAL A 240 28.04 20.30 19.92
N PRO A 241 27.95 20.22 18.58
CA PRO A 241 26.87 20.84 17.82
C PRO A 241 25.60 19.96 17.82
N ILE A 242 24.89 19.90 18.96
CA ILE A 242 23.73 19.01 19.19
C ILE A 242 22.67 19.16 18.08
N PHE A 243 22.29 20.38 17.72
CA PHE A 243 21.28 20.60 16.67
C PHE A 243 21.75 20.18 15.28
N THR A 244 23.04 20.33 14.96
CA THR A 244 23.60 19.86 13.69
C THR A 244 23.58 18.34 13.62
N ILE A 245 23.88 17.66 14.72
CA ILE A 245 23.78 16.20 14.83
C ILE A 245 22.33 15.74 14.65
N LEU A 246 21.36 16.41 15.29
CA LEU A 246 19.94 16.11 15.11
C LEU A 246 19.49 16.31 13.66
N GLN A 247 19.92 17.39 13.01
CA GLN A 247 19.63 17.62 11.59
C GLN A 247 20.28 16.57 10.69
N PHE A 248 21.51 16.13 11.01
CA PHE A 248 22.17 15.02 10.33
C PHE A 248 21.34 13.73 10.41
N LEU A 249 20.95 13.34 11.62
CA LEU A 249 20.12 12.15 11.83
C LEU A 249 18.80 12.25 11.06
N PHE A 250 18.16 13.43 11.05
CA PHE A 250 16.91 13.64 10.33
C PHE A 250 17.08 13.52 8.81
N TYR A 251 17.99 14.28 8.19
CA TYR A 251 18.11 14.31 6.73
C TYR A 251 18.81 13.07 6.16
N VAL A 252 19.86 12.57 6.81
CA VAL A 252 20.52 11.33 6.38
C VAL A 252 19.63 10.13 6.66
N GLY A 253 18.97 10.09 7.82
CA GLY A 253 17.97 9.05 8.12
C GLY A 253 16.83 9.06 7.12
N TRP A 254 16.33 10.24 6.74
CA TRP A 254 15.26 10.35 5.75
C TRP A 254 15.71 9.94 4.33
N LEU A 255 16.96 10.25 3.94
CA LEU A 255 17.56 9.70 2.72
C LEU A 255 17.67 8.18 2.78
N LYS A 256 18.09 7.62 3.92
CA LYS A 256 18.22 6.17 4.14
C LYS A 256 16.88 5.45 4.00
N VAL A 257 15.80 6.01 4.54
CA VAL A 257 14.44 5.49 4.30
C VAL A 257 14.12 5.39 2.80
N GLY A 258 14.55 6.38 2.00
CA GLY A 258 14.41 6.30 0.55
C GLY A 258 15.26 5.20 -0.09
N GLU A 259 16.52 5.06 0.33
CA GLU A 259 17.45 4.05 -0.18
C GLU A 259 16.97 2.63 0.13
N ASP A 260 16.56 2.36 1.37
CA ASP A 260 16.14 1.03 1.83
C ASP A 260 14.82 0.60 1.17
N LEU A 261 13.88 1.52 0.96
CA LEU A 261 12.59 1.22 0.30
C LEU A 261 12.66 1.22 -1.23
N MET A 262 13.80 1.56 -1.83
CA MET A 262 13.94 1.67 -3.28
C MET A 262 13.85 0.31 -3.98
N PHE A 263 14.34 -0.76 -3.33
CA PHE A 263 14.38 -2.11 -3.89
C PHE A 263 13.74 -3.15 -2.95
N PRO A 264 12.39 -3.24 -2.91
CA PRO A 264 11.67 -4.05 -1.92
C PRO A 264 11.72 -5.58 -2.11
N PHE A 265 12.44 -6.07 -3.13
CA PHE A 265 12.48 -7.48 -3.51
C PHE A 265 13.86 -8.14 -3.27
N GLY A 266 14.72 -7.46 -2.52
CA GLY A 266 16.06 -7.94 -2.18
C GLY A 266 16.06 -9.01 -1.09
N ALA A 267 17.10 -8.94 -0.27
CA ALA A 267 17.33 -9.83 0.84
C ALA A 267 17.54 -9.08 2.16
N ASP A 268 17.19 -7.78 2.19
CA ASP A 268 17.30 -6.96 3.39
C ASP A 268 16.16 -7.30 4.38
N ASP A 269 16.29 -6.82 5.61
CA ASP A 269 15.33 -7.11 6.69
C ASP A 269 13.97 -6.44 6.46
N GLU A 270 13.94 -5.32 5.73
CA GLU A 270 12.72 -4.53 5.44
C GLU A 270 12.04 -4.96 4.12
N ASP A 271 12.63 -5.90 3.37
CA ASP A 271 12.11 -6.40 2.11
C ASP A 271 10.90 -7.32 2.30
N PHE A 272 10.12 -7.53 1.24
CA PHE A 272 8.98 -8.43 1.32
C PHE A 272 9.41 -9.89 1.51
N GLU A 273 8.82 -10.53 2.52
CA GLU A 273 9.04 -11.94 2.83
C GLU A 273 8.27 -12.87 1.89
N PHE A 274 8.65 -12.91 0.61
CA PHE A 274 8.02 -13.76 -0.40
C PHE A 274 8.04 -15.25 -0.05
N ASN A 275 9.09 -15.73 0.64
CA ASN A 275 9.17 -17.13 1.05
C ASN A 275 8.06 -17.51 2.04
N TYR A 276 7.82 -16.65 3.04
CA TYR A 276 6.70 -16.81 3.96
C TYR A 276 5.35 -16.76 3.23
N ILE A 277 5.18 -15.79 2.33
CA ILE A 277 3.93 -15.65 1.56
C ILE A 277 3.68 -16.90 0.69
N LEU A 278 4.70 -17.47 0.07
CA LEU A 278 4.59 -18.70 -0.71
C LEU A 278 4.16 -19.89 0.16
N GLU A 279 4.77 -20.07 1.33
CA GLU A 279 4.44 -21.16 2.24
C GLU A 279 3.01 -21.04 2.77
N ARG A 280 2.63 -19.86 3.26
CA ARG A 280 1.26 -19.56 3.68
C ARG A 280 0.27 -19.83 2.54
N ASN A 281 0.58 -19.39 1.32
CA ASN A 281 -0.31 -19.55 0.19
C ASN A 281 -0.45 -21.02 -0.21
N LEU A 282 0.62 -21.82 -0.13
CA LEU A 282 0.58 -23.25 -0.39
C LEU A 282 -0.31 -23.99 0.61
N GLU A 283 -0.12 -23.71 1.91
CA GLU A 283 -0.92 -24.30 2.99
C GLU A 283 -2.40 -23.95 2.83
N MET A 284 -2.71 -22.65 2.72
CA MET A 284 -4.08 -22.18 2.53
C MET A 284 -4.71 -22.73 1.25
N ALA A 285 -3.94 -22.88 0.19
CA ALA A 285 -4.44 -23.41 -1.07
C ALA A 285 -4.95 -24.84 -0.94
N PHE A 286 -4.20 -25.72 -0.26
CA PHE A 286 -4.66 -27.08 -0.04
C PHE A 286 -5.77 -27.17 1.01
N LEU A 287 -5.74 -26.35 2.06
CA LEU A 287 -6.82 -26.29 3.05
C LEU A 287 -8.17 -25.90 2.40
N ILE A 288 -8.20 -24.84 1.58
CA ILE A 288 -9.43 -24.33 0.95
C ILE A 288 -10.05 -25.34 -0.03
N VAL A 289 -9.22 -25.98 -0.86
CA VAL A 289 -9.72 -26.81 -1.98
C VAL A 289 -9.91 -28.28 -1.62
N ASP A 290 -9.30 -28.74 -0.52
CA ASP A 290 -9.31 -30.13 -0.10
C ASP A 290 -10.02 -30.29 1.25
N GLU A 291 -9.40 -29.82 2.34
CA GLU A 291 -9.90 -30.09 3.70
C GLU A 291 -11.22 -29.38 3.98
N LEU A 292 -11.34 -28.09 3.66
CA LEU A 292 -12.53 -27.28 3.90
C LEU A 292 -13.62 -27.48 2.83
N HIS A 293 -13.37 -28.31 1.81
CA HIS A 293 -14.31 -28.47 0.71
C HIS A 293 -15.63 -29.04 1.20
N ASN A 294 -16.72 -28.33 0.90
CA ASN A 294 -18.09 -28.71 1.26
C ASN A 294 -18.31 -28.96 2.77
N GLN A 295 -17.48 -28.33 3.62
CA GLN A 295 -17.64 -28.38 5.07
C GLN A 295 -18.39 -27.14 5.55
N VAL A 296 -19.57 -27.35 6.13
CA VAL A 296 -20.32 -26.31 6.84
C VAL A 296 -20.91 -26.96 8.10
N PRO A 297 -20.86 -26.30 9.27
CA PRO A 297 -21.56 -26.79 10.46
C PRO A 297 -23.07 -26.99 10.19
N PRO A 298 -23.72 -27.96 10.84
CA PRO A 298 -25.15 -28.19 10.65
C PRO A 298 -25.95 -26.97 11.08
N VAL A 299 -26.93 -26.58 10.24
CA VAL A 299 -27.87 -25.50 10.54
C VAL A 299 -29.11 -26.11 11.20
N TYR A 300 -29.45 -25.62 12.39
CA TYR A 300 -30.55 -26.12 13.21
C TYR A 300 -31.63 -25.04 13.37
N VAL A 301 -32.91 -25.43 13.43
CA VAL A 301 -34.04 -24.48 13.42
C VAL A 301 -34.07 -23.65 14.71
N GLU A 302 -33.59 -24.23 15.80
CA GLU A 302 -33.50 -23.61 17.12
C GLU A 302 -32.56 -22.38 17.12
N SER A 303 -31.67 -22.25 16.12
CA SER A 303 -30.81 -21.07 15.98
C SER A 303 -31.58 -19.78 15.63
N LEU A 304 -32.85 -19.89 15.24
CA LEU A 304 -33.72 -18.73 15.00
C LEU A 304 -34.09 -18.01 16.29
N ASP A 305 -34.16 -18.74 17.41
CA ASP A 305 -34.55 -18.21 18.72
C ASP A 305 -33.32 -17.73 19.53
N ASP A 306 -32.11 -18.04 19.07
CA ASP A 306 -30.86 -17.61 19.68
C ASP A 306 -30.72 -16.07 19.61
N LYS A 307 -30.75 -15.41 20.77
CA LYS A 307 -30.47 -13.96 20.87
C LYS A 307 -28.98 -13.71 20.76
N VAL A 308 -28.53 -13.24 19.60
CA VAL A 308 -27.14 -12.84 19.37
C VAL A 308 -26.91 -11.42 19.91
N GLU A 309 -26.23 -11.32 21.07
CA GLU A 309 -25.83 -10.04 21.66
C GLU A 309 -24.30 -9.90 21.66
N LEU A 310 -23.80 -8.73 21.26
CA LEU A 310 -22.35 -8.45 21.25
C LEU A 310 -21.87 -8.12 22.67
N MET A 311 -21.12 -9.04 23.26
CA MET A 311 -20.59 -8.92 24.61
C MET A 311 -19.23 -8.23 24.64
N HIS A 312 -19.00 -7.44 25.69
CA HIS A 312 -17.70 -6.82 25.96
C HIS A 312 -16.96 -7.54 27.09
N THR A 313 -15.65 -7.75 26.91
CA THR A 313 -14.77 -8.15 28.01
C THR A 313 -14.58 -7.00 29.00
N ARG A 314 -14.23 -7.29 30.26
CA ARG A 314 -13.92 -6.27 31.27
C ARG A 314 -12.83 -5.29 30.84
N ALA A 315 -11.89 -5.72 29.99
CA ALA A 315 -10.87 -4.86 29.42
C ALA A 315 -11.48 -3.92 28.36
N SER A 316 -12.30 -4.45 27.45
CA SER A 316 -12.90 -3.67 26.36
C SER A 316 -13.92 -2.61 26.85
N ILE A 317 -14.65 -2.88 27.94
CA ILE A 317 -15.58 -1.91 28.55
C ILE A 317 -14.86 -0.69 29.13
N ARG A 318 -13.62 -0.87 29.60
CA ARG A 318 -12.81 0.22 30.16
C ARG A 318 -12.22 1.14 29.08
N LEU A 319 -12.24 0.72 27.81
CA LEU A 319 -11.78 1.54 26.71
C LEU A 319 -12.85 2.58 26.35
N SER A 320 -12.44 3.84 26.23
CA SER A 320 -13.33 4.92 25.81
C SER A 320 -13.67 4.78 24.33
N ASN A 321 -14.94 4.47 24.04
CA ASN A 321 -15.46 4.45 22.67
C ASN A 321 -16.11 5.79 22.34
N HIS A 322 -15.66 6.43 21.26
CA HIS A 322 -16.24 7.68 20.75
C HIS A 322 -16.93 7.42 19.41
N PRO A 323 -18.17 6.88 19.41
CA PRO A 323 -18.88 6.63 18.17
C PRO A 323 -19.09 7.93 17.42
N GLN A 324 -18.95 7.89 16.09
CA GLN A 324 -19.19 9.05 15.24
C GLN A 324 -20.63 9.53 15.42
N ARG A 325 -20.79 10.68 16.08
CA ARG A 325 -22.08 11.37 16.19
C ARG A 325 -22.12 12.38 15.05
N GLN A 326 -23.08 12.23 14.13
CA GLN A 326 -23.28 13.20 13.05
C GLN A 326 -23.35 14.63 13.63
N HIS A 327 -22.70 15.59 12.98
CA HIS A 327 -22.55 16.96 13.47
C HIS A 327 -23.89 17.68 13.69
N LEU A 328 -24.97 17.27 13.00
CA LEU A 328 -26.32 17.81 13.15
C LEU A 328 -27.22 17.01 14.12
N ARG A 329 -26.76 15.90 14.70
CA ARG A 329 -27.62 15.04 15.55
C ARG A 329 -28.16 15.76 16.79
N LYS A 330 -27.43 16.76 17.28
CA LYS A 330 -27.85 17.63 18.40
C LYS A 330 -28.49 18.94 17.94
N TYR A 331 -28.45 19.23 16.64
CA TYR A 331 -29.04 20.45 16.09
C TYR A 331 -30.56 20.32 16.11
N ARG A 332 -31.22 21.26 16.78
CA ARG A 332 -32.68 21.38 16.80
C ARG A 332 -33.03 22.70 16.11
N MET A 333 -33.76 22.62 15.00
CA MET A 333 -34.39 23.79 14.38
C MET A 333 -35.42 24.36 15.38
N LYS A 334 -35.49 25.68 15.50
CA LYS A 334 -36.58 26.33 16.23
C LYS A 334 -37.90 26.15 15.47
N GLU A 335 -39.03 26.11 16.17
CA GLU A 335 -40.35 25.81 15.58
C GLU A 335 -40.81 26.81 14.52
N ASP A 336 -40.42 28.07 14.67
CA ASP A 336 -40.61 29.14 13.69
C ASP A 336 -39.87 28.86 12.37
N ALA A 337 -38.63 28.39 12.44
CA ALA A 337 -37.82 28.01 11.28
C ALA A 337 -38.28 26.71 10.59
N MET A 338 -39.15 25.93 11.23
CA MET A 338 -39.75 24.72 10.64
C MET A 338 -41.05 25.01 9.86
N GLN A 339 -41.50 26.27 9.83
CA GLN A 339 -42.70 26.65 9.07
C GLN A 339 -42.42 26.62 7.57
N ILE A 340 -43.30 25.95 6.82
CA ILE A 340 -43.19 25.80 5.36
C ILE A 340 -43.72 27.08 4.70
N SER A 341 -42.82 27.86 4.10
CA SER A 341 -43.19 28.96 3.21
C SER A 341 -42.99 28.54 1.76
N ARG A 342 -43.96 28.84 0.89
CA ARG A 342 -43.77 28.71 -0.57
C ARG A 342 -43.18 30.03 -1.06
N GLU A 343 -42.03 29.98 -1.75
CA GLU A 343 -41.52 31.15 -2.44
C GLU A 343 -42.64 31.71 -3.34
N PRO A 344 -43.03 32.99 -3.18
CA PRO A 344 -44.02 33.57 -4.05
C PRO A 344 -43.41 33.62 -5.44
N SER A 345 -44.01 32.86 -6.38
CA SER A 345 -43.73 32.96 -7.81
C SER A 345 -43.63 34.43 -8.19
N LEU A 346 -42.48 34.87 -8.71
CA LEU A 346 -42.27 36.24 -9.19
C LEU A 346 -43.43 36.64 -10.11
N LYS A 347 -44.38 37.43 -9.56
CA LYS A 347 -45.47 37.99 -10.37
C LYS A 347 -44.86 39.06 -11.27
N PRO A 348 -45.09 39.01 -12.59
CA PRO A 348 -44.54 39.99 -13.51
C PRO A 348 -45.20 41.34 -13.23
N GLY A 349 -44.41 42.33 -12.82
CA GLY A 349 -44.85 43.74 -12.83
C GLY A 349 -44.76 44.53 -11.53
N CYS A 350 -44.06 44.06 -10.48
CA CYS A 350 -43.77 44.94 -9.33
C CYS A 350 -42.33 45.45 -9.39
N ARG A 351 -42.18 46.72 -9.80
CA ARG A 351 -40.91 47.46 -9.83
C ARG A 351 -40.29 47.50 -8.43
N VAL A 352 -39.08 46.95 -8.28
CA VAL A 352 -38.24 47.17 -7.11
C VAL A 352 -37.86 48.64 -7.08
N SER A 353 -38.47 49.41 -6.17
CA SER A 353 -37.97 50.73 -5.81
C SER A 353 -36.73 50.53 -4.95
N ALA A 354 -35.56 50.76 -5.53
CA ALA A 354 -34.31 50.83 -4.80
C ALA A 354 -34.37 52.01 -3.82
N LYS A 355 -34.45 51.72 -2.52
CA LYS A 355 -34.04 52.66 -1.47
C LYS A 355 -32.83 52.08 -0.75
N SER A 356 -31.77 52.88 -0.77
CA SER A 356 -30.45 52.70 -0.16
C SER A 356 -30.53 52.36 1.33
N PRO A 357 -29.65 51.47 1.86
CA PRO A 357 -29.52 51.28 3.28
C PRO A 357 -28.54 52.32 3.85
N SER A 358 -29.04 53.20 4.71
CA SER A 358 -28.25 53.94 5.68
C SER A 358 -28.72 53.57 7.09
N SER A 359 -27.74 53.46 8.00
CA SER A 359 -27.78 53.24 9.46
C SER A 359 -28.10 51.83 10.00
N GLU A 360 -27.00 51.10 10.23
CA GLU A 360 -26.64 50.24 11.39
C GLU A 360 -27.59 49.16 11.94
N PRO A 361 -27.01 47.99 12.26
CA PRO A 361 -27.23 47.37 13.56
C PRO A 361 -25.90 47.15 14.31
N GLU A 362 -25.89 47.62 15.56
CA GLU A 362 -24.87 47.33 16.57
C GLU A 362 -24.77 45.81 16.83
N GLY A 363 -23.70 45.19 16.36
CA GLY A 363 -23.27 43.86 16.78
C GLY A 363 -22.26 43.97 17.91
N SER A 364 -22.69 43.81 19.16
CA SER A 364 -21.77 43.66 20.29
C SER A 364 -21.18 42.25 20.30
N MET A 365 -19.93 42.17 19.83
CA MET A 365 -19.06 41.02 19.99
C MET A 365 -18.59 40.98 21.45
N SER A 366 -19.11 40.05 22.26
CA SER A 366 -18.62 39.80 23.61
C SER A 366 -18.18 38.35 23.73
N SER A 367 -16.90 38.13 23.48
CA SER A 367 -16.12 36.98 23.92
C SER A 367 -16.10 36.90 25.45
N LYS A 368 -16.69 35.86 26.04
CA LYS A 368 -16.34 35.42 27.40
C LYS A 368 -16.28 33.90 27.47
N LEU A 369 -15.06 33.38 27.64
CA LEU A 369 -14.78 32.12 28.33
C LEU A 369 -15.47 32.11 29.71
N PRO A 370 -15.91 30.95 30.17
CA PRO A 370 -15.44 30.45 31.47
C PRO A 370 -15.25 28.92 31.44
N GLY A 371 -14.36 28.27 32.17
CA GLY A 371 -13.37 28.68 33.15
C GLY A 371 -12.48 27.46 33.43
N GLN A 372 -11.19 27.70 33.59
CA GLN A 372 -10.28 26.75 34.22
C GLN A 372 -10.61 26.68 35.72
N THR A 373 -10.53 25.49 36.31
CA THR A 373 -10.03 25.20 37.68
C THR A 373 -9.99 23.67 37.89
N PRO A 374 -9.13 23.14 38.78
CA PRO A 374 -7.74 22.83 38.47
C PRO A 374 -7.41 21.34 38.66
N LEU A 375 -6.20 20.95 38.23
CA LEU A 375 -5.55 19.69 38.58
C LEU A 375 -5.67 19.42 40.09
N GLN A 376 -6.28 18.30 40.47
CA GLN A 376 -5.96 17.63 41.72
C GLN A 376 -4.91 16.56 41.45
N LEU A 377 -3.76 16.80 42.07
CA LEU A 377 -2.62 15.92 42.14
C LEU A 377 -3.00 14.54 42.67
N LEU A 378 -2.40 13.55 42.01
CA LEU A 378 -1.97 12.28 42.59
C LEU A 378 -1.37 12.49 43.99
N THR A 379 -1.98 11.88 45.00
CA THR A 379 -1.27 11.32 46.15
C THR A 379 -2.08 10.17 46.76
N ASN A 380 -1.39 9.04 46.89
CA ASN A 380 -1.51 8.01 47.94
C ASN A 380 -2.13 6.64 47.58
N PHE A 381 -1.19 5.69 47.44
CA PHE A 381 -1.18 4.23 47.60
C PHE A 381 -1.80 3.33 46.54
#